data_AF-A0A350AEB9-F1
#
_entry.id   AF-A0A350AEB9-F1
#
_cell.length_a   1.000
_cell.length_b   1.000
_cell.length_c   1.000
_cell.angle_alpha   90.00
_cell.angle_beta   90.00
_cell.angle_gamma   90.00
#
_symmetry.space_group_name_H-M   'P 1'
#
loop_
_entity.id
_entity.type
_entity.pdbx_description
1 polymer ?
#
loop_
_entity_poly.entity_id
_entity_poly.type
_entity_poly.pdbx_seq_one_letter_code
_entity_poly.pdbx_strand_id
1 'polypeptide(L)'
;MPINQVYNALQTGLIDGVITGASTLSDFKLDEVASSFTLGANIGRGSFYAVMTAAKYDGLPAEQKAAIDAIAGAALSKSAEDAWNVTANAALETARASADNTIVDLTADEAAAFSAAVADVVNKYVASVGGEATLAKMQGN
;
A
#
# COMPACT_ATOMS: atom_id res chain seq x y z
N MET A 1 5.37 8.68 -11.12
CA MET A 1 5.11 8.10 -12.47
C MET A 1 4.06 7.00 -12.36
N PRO A 2 3.31 6.67 -13.41
CA PRO A 2 2.41 5.51 -13.42
C PRO A 2 3.14 4.20 -13.09
N ILE A 3 2.53 3.33 -12.28
CA ILE A 3 3.16 2.09 -11.77
C ILE A 3 3.58 1.13 -12.90
N ASN A 4 2.84 1.10 -14.00
CA ASN A 4 3.16 0.29 -15.19
C ASN A 4 4.43 0.76 -15.94
N GLN A 5 5.00 1.92 -15.59
CA GLN A 5 6.26 2.41 -16.14
C GLN A 5 7.46 2.13 -15.22
N VAL A 6 7.22 1.72 -13.97
CA VAL A 6 8.25 1.60 -12.93
C VAL A 6 9.26 0.50 -13.25
N TYR A 7 8.82 -0.65 -13.78
CA TYR A 7 9.73 -1.73 -14.18
C TYR A 7 10.80 -1.24 -15.16
N ASN A 8 10.38 -0.63 -16.27
CA ASN A 8 11.31 -0.13 -17.28
C ASN A 8 12.18 1.01 -16.73
N ALA A 9 11.62 1.86 -15.86
CA ALA A 9 12.37 2.95 -15.24
C ALA A 9 13.48 2.44 -14.30
N LEU A 10 13.22 1.40 -13.52
CA LEU A 10 14.24 0.72 -12.71
C LEU A 10 15.27 0.01 -13.60
N GLN A 11 14.80 -0.78 -14.58
CA GLN A 11 15.67 -1.55 -15.49
C GLN A 11 16.67 -0.65 -16.24
N THR A 12 16.23 0.54 -16.66
CA THR A 12 17.06 1.50 -17.41
C THR A 12 17.88 2.42 -16.51
N GLY A 13 17.68 2.37 -15.19
CA GLY A 13 18.33 3.29 -14.24
C GLY A 13 17.80 4.73 -14.31
N LEU A 14 16.60 4.95 -14.84
CA LEU A 14 15.95 6.27 -14.80
C LEU A 14 15.56 6.65 -13.37
N ILE A 15 15.20 5.66 -12.55
CA ILE A 15 14.97 5.81 -11.11
C ILE A 15 15.79 4.74 -10.36
N ASP A 16 16.24 5.08 -9.16
CA ASP A 16 17.02 4.16 -8.31
C ASP A 16 16.13 3.30 -7.40
N GLY A 17 14.87 3.68 -7.22
CA GLY A 17 13.97 2.99 -6.29
C GLY A 17 12.54 3.49 -6.34
N VAL A 18 11.67 2.74 -5.67
CA VAL A 18 10.25 3.03 -5.55
C VAL A 18 9.75 2.63 -4.16
N ILE A 19 8.86 3.43 -3.58
CA ILE A 19 8.14 3.09 -2.35
C ILE A 19 6.83 2.42 -2.76
N THR A 20 6.66 1.16 -2.39
CA THR A 20 5.52 0.32 -2.79
C THR A 20 5.25 -0.78 -1.76
N GLY A 21 4.10 -1.43 -1.86
CA GLY A 21 3.78 -2.64 -1.11
C GLY A 21 4.38 -3.88 -1.76
N ALA A 22 4.58 -4.95 -0.98
CA ALA A 22 5.34 -6.10 -1.45
C ALA A 22 4.66 -6.95 -2.55
N SER A 23 3.36 -6.79 -2.78
CA SER A 23 2.68 -7.47 -3.90
C SER A 23 3.29 -7.08 -5.26
N THR A 24 3.87 -5.88 -5.38
CA THR A 24 4.41 -5.41 -6.66
C THR A 24 5.64 -6.18 -7.11
N LEU A 25 6.28 -6.92 -6.21
CA LEU A 25 7.33 -7.86 -6.58
C LEU A 25 6.80 -8.87 -7.60
N SER A 26 5.63 -9.46 -7.36
CA SER A 26 4.99 -10.35 -8.35
C SER A 26 4.15 -9.61 -9.39
N ASP A 27 3.34 -8.63 -8.99
CA ASP A 27 2.33 -8.00 -9.86
C ASP A 27 2.97 -7.24 -11.02
N PHE A 28 4.14 -6.64 -10.76
CA PHE A 28 4.90 -5.84 -11.71
C PHE A 28 6.30 -6.37 -11.96
N LYS A 29 6.63 -7.58 -11.46
CA LYS A 29 7.94 -8.23 -11.65
C LYS A 29 9.10 -7.37 -11.15
N LEU A 30 8.89 -6.58 -10.10
CA LEU A 30 9.92 -5.66 -9.62
C LEU A 30 11.11 -6.39 -8.99
N ASP A 31 10.95 -7.66 -8.65
CA ASP A 31 12.04 -8.56 -8.24
C ASP A 31 13.04 -8.88 -9.36
N GLU A 32 12.67 -8.70 -10.64
CA GLU A 32 13.61 -8.88 -11.77
C GLU A 32 14.54 -7.67 -11.99
N VAL A 33 14.17 -6.50 -11.44
CA VAL A 33 14.82 -5.20 -11.76
C VAL A 33 15.27 -4.41 -10.53
N ALA A 34 14.82 -4.79 -9.33
CA ALA A 34 15.32 -4.29 -8.06
C ALA A 34 16.06 -5.42 -7.34
N SER A 35 17.17 -5.09 -6.67
CA SER A 35 18.02 -6.07 -5.97
C SER A 35 18.06 -5.88 -4.46
N SER A 36 17.42 -4.83 -3.92
CA SER A 36 17.35 -4.56 -2.49
C SER A 36 15.96 -4.11 -2.06
N PHE A 37 15.47 -4.69 -0.97
CA PHE A 37 14.12 -4.47 -0.45
C PHE A 37 14.21 -4.18 1.04
N THR A 38 13.79 -2.98 1.43
CA THR A 38 13.74 -2.56 2.84
C THR A 38 12.30 -2.63 3.35
N LEU A 39 12.08 -3.38 4.43
CA LEU A 39 10.78 -3.67 5.02
C LEU A 39 10.67 -3.07 6.41
N GLY A 40 9.47 -2.62 6.79
CA GLY A 40 9.20 -2.04 8.11
C GLY A 40 9.31 -0.52 8.19
N ALA A 41 9.70 0.16 7.11
CA ALA A 41 9.73 1.62 7.08
C ALA A 41 8.29 2.18 7.06
N ASN A 42 7.88 2.87 8.13
CA ASN A 42 6.56 3.49 8.21
C ASN A 42 6.55 4.86 7.53
N ILE A 43 6.50 4.85 6.21
CA ILE A 43 6.48 6.05 5.36
C ILE A 43 5.13 6.28 4.66
N GLY A 44 4.10 5.56 5.10
CA GLY A 44 2.74 5.65 4.58
C GLY A 44 2.06 4.29 4.43
N ARG A 45 0.82 4.29 3.93
CA ARG A 45 0.07 3.07 3.60
C ARG A 45 -0.53 3.22 2.20
N GLY A 46 -0.47 2.15 1.41
CA GLY A 46 -1.25 2.07 0.17
C GLY A 46 -2.75 2.04 0.51
N SER A 47 -3.57 2.69 -0.32
CA SER A 47 -5.02 2.67 -0.17
C SER A 47 -5.67 2.47 -1.52
N PHE A 48 -6.65 1.57 -1.57
CA PHE A 48 -7.45 1.29 -2.75
C PHE A 48 -8.91 1.55 -2.42
N TYR A 49 -9.67 2.01 -3.41
CA TYR A 49 -11.09 2.31 -3.26
C TYR A 49 -11.90 1.47 -4.24
N ALA A 50 -12.84 0.70 -3.72
CA ALA A 50 -13.91 0.13 -4.52
C ALA A 50 -15.00 1.18 -4.69
N VAL A 51 -15.14 1.74 -5.89
CA VAL A 51 -16.04 2.87 -6.17
C VAL A 51 -17.06 2.53 -7.24
N MET A 52 -18.22 3.16 -7.15
CA MET A 52 -19.28 3.12 -8.15
C MET A 52 -19.80 4.53 -8.41
N THR A 53 -20.19 4.81 -9.65
CA THR A 53 -20.87 6.06 -10.00
C THR A 53 -22.18 6.20 -9.23
N ALA A 54 -22.42 7.34 -8.59
CA ALA A 54 -23.64 7.61 -7.82
C ALA A 54 -24.92 7.35 -8.64
N ALA A 55 -25.00 7.87 -9.86
CA ALA A 55 -26.16 7.64 -10.74
C ALA A 55 -26.42 6.16 -11.06
N LYS A 56 -25.38 5.32 -11.09
CA LYS A 56 -25.53 3.87 -11.29
C LYS A 56 -26.04 3.21 -10.02
N TYR A 57 -25.48 3.54 -8.87
CA TYR A 57 -25.97 3.07 -7.58
C TYR A 57 -27.43 3.46 -7.39
N ASP A 58 -27.78 4.73 -7.61
CA ASP A 58 -29.14 5.26 -7.42
C ASP A 58 -30.18 4.59 -8.33
N GLY A 59 -29.78 4.15 -9.52
CA GLY A 59 -30.62 3.41 -10.45
C GLY A 59 -30.80 1.93 -10.14
N LEU A 60 -30.10 1.37 -9.14
CA LEU A 60 -30.24 -0.03 -8.76
C LEU A 60 -31.62 -0.31 -8.11
N PRO A 61 -32.23 -1.48 -8.37
CA PRO A 61 -33.35 -1.99 -7.59
C PRO A 61 -33.02 -2.05 -6.09
N ALA A 62 -34.04 -1.88 -5.25
CA ALA A 62 -33.87 -1.80 -3.79
C ALA A 62 -33.13 -3.00 -3.19
N GLU A 63 -33.44 -4.22 -3.65
CA GLU A 63 -32.78 -5.44 -3.21
C GLU A 63 -31.27 -5.45 -3.51
N GLN A 64 -30.86 -4.93 -4.67
CA GLN A 64 -29.45 -4.87 -5.07
C GLN A 64 -28.69 -3.80 -4.30
N LYS A 65 -29.31 -2.64 -4.03
CA LYS A 65 -28.74 -1.61 -3.14
C LYS A 65 -28.48 -2.19 -1.76
N ALA A 66 -29.50 -2.83 -1.19
CA ALA A 66 -29.41 -3.43 0.14
C ALA A 66 -28.28 -4.47 0.23
N ALA A 67 -28.07 -5.28 -0.83
CA ALA A 67 -26.97 -6.24 -0.87
C ALA A 67 -25.58 -5.57 -0.85
N ILE A 68 -25.41 -4.47 -1.57
CA ILE A 68 -24.15 -3.69 -1.58
C ILE A 68 -23.93 -3.04 -0.21
N ASP A 69 -24.96 -2.39 0.33
CA ASP A 69 -24.89 -1.67 1.60
C ASP A 69 -24.59 -2.62 2.77
N ALA A 70 -25.13 -3.85 2.73
CA ALA A 70 -24.93 -4.85 3.75
C ALA A 70 -23.47 -5.31 3.88
N ILE A 71 -22.66 -5.21 2.82
CA ILE A 71 -21.26 -5.64 2.83
C ILE A 71 -20.27 -4.45 2.81
N ALA A 72 -20.73 -3.26 2.43
CA ALA A 72 -19.90 -2.07 2.34
C ALA A 72 -19.19 -1.73 3.67
N GLY A 73 -18.01 -1.11 3.56
CA GLY A 73 -17.22 -0.70 4.72
C GLY A 73 -16.23 -1.77 5.18
N ALA A 74 -16.07 -1.92 6.49
CA ALA A 74 -14.95 -2.65 7.09
C ALA A 74 -14.89 -4.13 6.70
N ALA A 75 -16.05 -4.80 6.56
CA ALA A 75 -16.10 -6.21 6.20
C ALA A 75 -15.54 -6.47 4.79
N LEU A 76 -16.03 -5.72 3.79
CA LEU A 76 -15.49 -5.79 2.43
C LEU A 76 -14.02 -5.37 2.38
N SER A 77 -13.65 -4.29 3.07
CA SER A 77 -12.26 -3.82 3.13
C SER A 77 -11.32 -4.88 3.70
N LYS A 78 -11.71 -5.54 4.78
CA LYS A 78 -10.92 -6.59 5.42
C LYS A 78 -10.81 -7.83 4.53
N SER A 79 -11.89 -8.22 3.85
CA SER A 79 -11.86 -9.32 2.89
C SER A 79 -10.87 -9.07 1.75
N ALA A 80 -10.80 -7.83 1.25
CA ALA A 80 -9.84 -7.46 0.21
C ALA A 80 -8.40 -7.42 0.75
N GLU A 81 -8.19 -6.86 1.95
CA GLU A 81 -6.89 -6.83 2.63
C GLU A 81 -6.35 -8.24 2.88
N ASP A 82 -7.19 -9.18 3.32
CA ASP A 82 -6.77 -10.55 3.59
C ASP A 82 -6.28 -11.25 2.33
N ALA A 83 -7.01 -11.12 1.23
CA ALA A 83 -6.59 -11.66 -0.06
C ALA A 83 -5.30 -11.00 -0.56
N TRP A 84 -5.17 -9.67 -0.38
CA TRP A 84 -3.98 -8.92 -0.76
C TRP A 84 -2.73 -9.37 0.01
N ASN A 85 -2.86 -9.52 1.33
CA ASN A 85 -1.76 -9.92 2.20
C ASN A 85 -1.27 -11.34 1.90
N VAL A 86 -2.17 -12.26 1.50
CA VAL A 86 -1.76 -13.61 1.05
C VAL A 86 -0.81 -13.51 -0.14
N THR A 87 -1.17 -12.74 -1.18
CA THR A 87 -0.33 -12.57 -2.37
C THR A 87 0.96 -11.82 -2.05
N ALA A 88 0.88 -10.74 -1.28
CA ALA A 88 2.05 -9.95 -0.88
C ALA A 88 3.06 -10.78 -0.08
N ASN A 89 2.59 -11.60 0.86
CA ASN A 89 3.45 -12.49 1.64
C ASN A 89 4.10 -13.56 0.75
N ALA A 90 3.36 -14.17 -0.18
CA ALA A 90 3.92 -15.15 -1.10
C ALA A 90 5.02 -14.55 -2.00
N ALA A 91 4.83 -13.30 -2.46
CA ALA A 91 5.82 -12.58 -3.23
C ALA A 91 7.09 -12.27 -2.41
N LEU A 92 6.93 -11.88 -1.13
CA LEU A 92 8.06 -11.69 -0.21
C LEU A 92 8.83 -12.97 0.05
N GLU A 93 8.15 -14.10 0.29
CA GLU A 93 8.81 -15.38 0.50
C GLU A 93 9.64 -15.79 -0.73
N THR A 94 9.10 -15.59 -1.93
CA THR A 94 9.83 -15.82 -3.18
C THR A 94 11.06 -14.91 -3.27
N ALA A 95 10.90 -13.62 -2.97
CA ALA A 95 12.01 -12.67 -3.00
C ALA A 95 13.09 -13.00 -1.97
N ARG A 96 12.72 -13.45 -0.76
CA ARG A 96 13.63 -13.89 0.31
C ARG A 96 14.39 -15.17 -0.04
N ALA A 97 13.79 -16.06 -0.82
CA ALA A 97 14.41 -17.31 -1.23
C ALA A 97 15.46 -17.12 -2.36
N SER A 98 15.43 -15.98 -3.05
CA SER A 98 16.40 -15.67 -4.10
C SER A 98 17.71 -15.15 -3.51
N ALA A 99 18.84 -15.72 -3.95
CA ALA A 99 20.18 -15.25 -3.57
C ALA A 99 20.55 -13.91 -4.23
N ASP A 100 19.82 -13.49 -5.26
CA ASP A 100 20.06 -12.23 -5.97
C ASP A 100 19.49 -11.00 -5.22
N ASN A 101 18.66 -11.25 -4.21
CA ASN A 101 17.94 -10.20 -3.48
C ASN A 101 18.55 -9.96 -2.09
N THR A 102 18.73 -8.68 -1.76
CA THR A 102 19.06 -8.23 -0.40
C THR A 102 17.79 -7.78 0.30
N ILE A 103 17.33 -8.55 1.28
CA ILE A 103 16.18 -8.17 2.12
C ILE A 103 16.68 -7.57 3.43
N VAL A 104 16.19 -6.37 3.75
CA VAL A 104 16.48 -5.65 4.99
C VAL A 104 15.20 -5.52 5.79
N ASP A 105 15.07 -6.31 6.85
CA ASP A 105 14.02 -6.14 7.85
C ASP A 105 14.47 -5.12 8.89
N LEU A 106 13.86 -3.93 8.87
CA LEU A 106 14.21 -2.89 9.82
C LEU A 106 13.82 -3.31 11.24
N THR A 107 14.74 -3.07 12.17
CA THR A 107 14.45 -3.09 13.60
C THR A 107 13.47 -1.97 13.97
N ALA A 108 12.88 -2.04 15.16
CA ALA A 108 11.98 -0.99 15.65
C ALA A 108 12.66 0.39 15.71
N ASP A 109 13.94 0.45 16.11
CA ASP A 109 14.70 1.70 16.19
C ASP A 109 14.99 2.28 14.79
N GLU A 110 15.35 1.43 13.83
CA GLU A 110 15.56 1.86 12.44
C GLU A 110 14.24 2.33 11.79
N ALA A 111 13.15 1.60 12.00
CA ALA A 111 11.82 2.01 11.53
C ALA A 111 11.34 3.34 12.15
N ALA A 112 11.69 3.59 13.43
CA ALA A 112 11.42 4.86 14.09
C ALA A 112 12.20 6.02 13.45
N ALA A 113 13.43 5.79 12.99
CA ALA A 113 14.22 6.80 12.27
C ALA A 113 13.55 7.24 10.96
N PHE A 114 12.98 6.30 10.18
CA PHE A 114 12.17 6.63 9.00
C PHE A 114 10.94 7.45 9.35
N SER A 115 10.21 7.04 10.41
CA SER A 115 9.02 7.75 10.88
C SER A 115 9.34 9.18 11.28
N ALA A 116 10.45 9.40 11.99
CA ALA A 116 10.93 10.72 12.38
C ALA A 116 11.32 11.58 11.17
N ALA A 117 11.98 10.98 10.17
CA ALA A 117 12.42 11.69 8.97
C ALA A 117 11.25 12.26 8.15
N VAL A 118 10.08 11.59 8.15
CA VAL A 118 8.89 12.05 7.40
C VAL A 118 7.90 12.83 8.27
N ALA A 119 8.12 12.94 9.58
CA ALA A 119 7.14 13.48 10.53
C ALA A 119 6.70 14.92 10.20
N ASP A 120 7.63 15.79 9.82
CA ASP A 120 7.30 17.19 9.47
C ASP A 120 6.40 17.28 8.23
N VAL A 121 6.66 16.44 7.21
CA VAL A 121 5.83 16.38 6.00
C VAL A 121 4.43 15.87 6.33
N VAL A 122 4.35 14.81 7.14
CA VAL A 122 3.07 14.25 7.60
C VAL A 122 2.27 15.30 8.38
N ASN A 123 2.90 15.95 9.37
CA ASN A 123 2.23 16.93 10.23
C ASN A 123 1.75 18.15 9.45
N LYS A 124 2.55 18.67 8.52
CA LYS A 124 2.14 19.77 7.63
C LYS A 124 0.94 19.39 6.77
N TYR A 125 0.95 18.19 6.19
CA TYR A 125 -0.17 17.72 5.39
C TYR A 125 -1.44 17.56 6.23
N VAL A 126 -1.33 16.90 7.39
CA VAL A 126 -2.44 16.69 8.33
C VAL A 126 -3.07 18.02 8.74
N ALA A 127 -2.25 19.01 9.12
CA ALA A 127 -2.73 20.35 9.46
C ALA A 127 -3.41 21.04 8.27
N SER A 128 -2.87 20.87 7.04
CA SER A 128 -3.45 21.49 5.84
C SER A 128 -4.85 20.99 5.49
N VAL A 129 -5.22 19.79 5.95
CA VAL A 129 -6.52 19.17 5.69
C VAL A 129 -7.41 19.07 6.93
N GLY A 130 -6.97 19.57 8.09
CA GLY A 130 -7.66 19.38 9.37
C GLY A 130 -7.83 17.90 9.74
N GLY A 131 -6.82 17.09 9.44
CA GLY A 131 -6.87 15.63 9.47
C GLY A 131 -6.52 14.98 10.81
N GLU A 132 -6.34 15.75 11.88
CA GLU A 132 -5.78 15.29 13.16
C GLU A 132 -6.59 14.14 13.76
N ALA A 133 -7.93 14.28 13.77
CA ALA A 133 -8.83 13.24 14.27
C ALA A 133 -8.79 11.96 13.42
N THR A 134 -8.58 12.10 12.11
CA THR A 134 -8.43 10.96 11.20
C THR A 134 -7.11 10.25 11.43
N LEU A 135 -6.01 10.99 11.56
CA LEU A 135 -4.69 10.42 11.85
C LEU A 135 -4.70 9.67 13.19
N ALA A 136 -5.31 10.24 14.24
CA ALA A 136 -5.42 9.58 15.54
C ALA A 136 -6.10 8.20 15.42
N LYS A 137 -7.24 8.14 14.72
CA LYS A 137 -7.94 6.86 14.44
C LYS A 137 -7.08 5.88 13.64
N MET A 138 -6.33 6.35 12.63
CA MET A 138 -5.43 5.50 11.84
C MET A 138 -4.25 4.95 12.65
N GLN A 139 -3.91 5.60 13.77
CA GLN A 139 -2.87 5.16 14.71
C GLN A 139 -3.44 4.29 15.84
N GLY A 140 -4.76 4.09 15.90
CA GLY A 140 -5.42 3.35 16.98
C GLY A 140 -5.57 4.14 18.28
N ASN A 141 -5.45 5.48 18.22
CA ASN A 141 -5.62 6.40 19.34
C ASN A 141 -7.01 7.05 19.35
#